data_AF-A0A932VCM5-F1
#
_entry.id   AF-A0A932VCM5-F1
#
_cell.length_a   1.000
_cell.length_b   1.000
_cell.length_c   1.000
_cell.angle_alpha   90.00
_cell.angle_beta   90.00
_cell.angle_gamma   90.00
#
_symmetry.space_group_name_H-M   'P 1'
#
loop_
_entity.id
_entity.type
_entity.pdbx_description
1 polymer ?
#
loop_
_entity_poly.entity_id
_entity_poly.type
_entity_poly.pdbx_seq_one_letter_code
_entity_poly.pdbx_strand_id
1 'polypeptide(L)'
;PSGNMIVDIGGGTTEVAVISLGGIVYSKSVRVAGDKFDEAIVNYIKRKYSLLIGERTAEQIKLAIGNAYPFEEEKTYEVKGRDLIAGAPKTIEVNSEEIRDALADPVSAIIDTIKTALERTPPELAADIVDNGIILAGGGSLLANLDILIKEKTGLPVALAEDPLTCVVRGSGKVLQDMDLLRQVTIM
;
A
#
# COMPACT_ATOMS: atom_id res chain seq x y z
N PRO A 1 25.09 1.64 -14.25
CA PRO A 1 23.84 0.95 -13.82
C PRO A 1 23.04 1.94 -12.97
N SER A 2 21.71 1.92 -13.02
CA SER A 2 20.87 2.74 -12.14
C SER A 2 19.91 1.84 -11.39
N GLY A 3 19.94 1.89 -10.06
CA GLY A 3 18.98 1.22 -9.18
C GLY A 3 17.65 1.96 -9.14
N ASN A 4 16.57 1.21 -9.35
CA ASN A 4 15.20 1.73 -9.29
C ASN A 4 14.40 0.88 -8.31
N MET A 5 13.80 1.49 -7.29
CA MET A 5 12.92 0.80 -6.36
C MET A 5 11.45 1.03 -6.71
N ILE A 6 10.70 -0.06 -6.81
CA ILE A 6 9.24 -0.05 -6.97
C ILE A 6 8.58 -0.82 -5.83
N VAL A 7 7.46 -0.29 -5.34
CA VAL A 7 6.61 -0.91 -4.33
C VAL A 7 5.19 -1.00 -4.91
N ASP A 8 4.76 -2.21 -5.27
CA ASP A 8 3.42 -2.47 -5.79
C ASP A 8 2.53 -3.03 -4.68
N ILE A 9 1.47 -2.30 -4.34
CA ILE A 9 0.53 -2.65 -3.26
C ILE A 9 -0.81 -3.01 -3.90
N GLY A 10 -1.07 -4.31 -4.03
CA GLY A 10 -2.30 -4.84 -4.61
C GLY A 10 -3.45 -5.01 -3.60
N GLY A 11 -4.37 -5.93 -3.92
CA GLY A 11 -5.40 -6.37 -2.96
C GLY A 11 -4.81 -7.34 -1.93
N GLY A 12 -4.15 -8.40 -2.39
CA GLY A 12 -3.67 -9.48 -1.50
C GLY A 12 -2.19 -9.42 -1.11
N THR A 13 -1.34 -8.74 -1.89
CA THR A 13 0.11 -8.71 -1.67
C THR A 13 0.71 -7.32 -1.88
N THR A 14 1.81 -7.08 -1.19
CA THR A 14 2.74 -6.00 -1.47
C THR A 14 4.03 -6.59 -2.00
N GLU A 15 4.46 -6.14 -3.16
CA GLU A 15 5.72 -6.51 -3.81
C GLU A 15 6.69 -5.33 -3.74
N VAL A 16 7.86 -5.54 -3.14
CA VAL A 16 8.96 -4.58 -3.18
C VAL A 16 10.05 -5.15 -4.07
N ALA A 17 10.50 -4.39 -5.06
CA ALA A 17 11.56 -4.80 -5.96
C ALA A 17 12.58 -3.68 -6.22
N VAL A 18 13.84 -4.07 -6.33
CA VAL A 18 14.93 -3.22 -6.83
C VAL A 18 15.37 -3.76 -8.18
N ILE A 19 15.29 -2.91 -9.20
CA ILE A 19 15.52 -3.24 -10.61
C ILE A 19 16.76 -2.50 -11.10
N SER A 20 17.64 -3.20 -11.82
CA SER A 20 18.78 -2.60 -12.52
C SER A 20 19.08 -3.41 -13.79
N LEU A 21 19.45 -2.72 -14.88
CA LEU A 21 19.82 -3.34 -16.17
C LEU A 21 18.77 -4.33 -16.74
N GLY A 22 17.49 -4.10 -16.44
CA GLY A 22 16.39 -4.96 -16.90
C GLY A 22 16.17 -6.23 -16.07
N GLY A 23 16.96 -6.44 -15.00
CA GLY A 23 16.82 -7.56 -14.07
C GLY A 23 16.36 -7.11 -12.68
N ILE A 24 15.78 -8.05 -11.93
CA ILE A 24 15.48 -7.87 -10.51
C ILE A 24 16.74 -8.20 -9.71
N VAL A 25 17.25 -7.21 -8.97
CA VAL A 25 18.42 -7.39 -8.10
C VAL A 25 18.00 -7.90 -6.72
N TYR A 26 16.90 -7.36 -6.20
CA TYR A 26 16.28 -7.82 -4.97
C TYR A 26 14.77 -7.74 -5.11
N SER A 27 14.04 -8.71 -4.54
CA SER A 27 12.60 -8.59 -4.37
C SER A 27 12.14 -9.27 -3.09
N LYS A 28 11.02 -8.77 -2.55
CA LYS A 28 10.33 -9.35 -1.40
C LYS A 28 8.83 -9.15 -1.56
N SER A 29 8.10 -10.26 -1.46
CA SER A 29 6.63 -10.30 -1.43
C SER A 29 6.14 -10.49 0.00
N VAL A 30 5.12 -9.75 0.41
CA VAL A 30 4.40 -9.99 1.66
C VAL A 30 2.89 -10.04 1.43
N ARG A 31 2.19 -10.90 2.16
CA ARG A 31 0.72 -11.07 2.11
C ARG A 31 -0.01 -10.04 2.98
N VAL A 32 0.35 -8.77 2.81
CA VAL A 32 -0.26 -7.62 3.50
C VAL A 32 -0.45 -6.52 2.47
N ALA A 33 -1.70 -6.16 2.20
CA ALA A 33 -2.09 -5.11 1.25
C ALA A 33 -3.56 -4.69 1.50
N GLY A 34 -4.30 -4.33 0.44
CA GLY A 34 -5.68 -3.83 0.51
C GLY A 34 -6.66 -4.67 1.34
N ASP A 35 -6.63 -6.00 1.21
CA ASP A 35 -7.53 -6.91 1.92
C ASP A 35 -7.26 -6.89 3.44
N LYS A 36 -5.99 -6.72 3.84
CA LYS A 36 -5.60 -6.60 5.24
C LYS A 36 -5.97 -5.25 5.84
N PHE A 37 -6.05 -4.20 5.03
CA PHE A 37 -6.60 -2.92 5.46
C PHE A 37 -8.10 -3.05 5.79
N ASP A 38 -8.86 -3.73 4.94
CA ASP A 38 -10.30 -3.93 5.16
C ASP A 38 -10.54 -4.80 6.39
N GLU A 39 -9.81 -5.91 6.53
CA GLU A 39 -9.86 -6.77 7.72
C GLU A 39 -9.57 -5.99 9.01
N ALA A 40 -8.56 -5.12 8.99
CA ALA A 40 -8.18 -4.32 10.14
C ALA A 40 -9.29 -3.33 10.55
N ILE A 41 -9.93 -2.68 9.56
CA ILE A 41 -11.08 -1.79 9.80
C ILE A 41 -12.28 -2.57 10.36
N VAL A 42 -12.64 -3.72 9.78
CA VAL A 42 -13.71 -4.59 10.31
C VAL A 42 -13.45 -4.94 11.77
N ASN A 43 -12.23 -5.35 12.08
CA ASN A 43 -11.83 -5.76 13.43
C ASN A 43 -11.82 -4.58 14.41
N TYR A 44 -11.44 -3.38 13.97
CA TYR A 44 -11.49 -2.17 14.80
C TYR A 44 -12.92 -1.83 15.17
N ILE A 45 -13.81 -1.72 14.17
CA ILE A 45 -15.23 -1.36 14.36
C ILE A 45 -15.92 -2.38 15.28
N LYS A 46 -15.67 -3.68 15.04
CA LYS A 46 -16.22 -4.75 15.88
C LYS A 46 -15.76 -4.63 17.33
N ARG A 47 -14.47 -4.38 17.58
CA ARG A 47 -13.92 -4.32 18.94
C ARG A 47 -14.33 -3.06 19.70
N LYS A 48 -14.26 -1.90 19.05
CA LYS A 48 -14.52 -0.60 19.71
C LYS A 48 -16.00 -0.32 19.89
N TYR A 49 -16.84 -0.68 18.92
CA TYR A 49 -18.26 -0.31 18.90
C TYR A 49 -19.22 -1.47 19.10
N SER A 50 -18.71 -2.71 19.23
CA SER A 50 -19.54 -3.92 19.19
C SER A 50 -20.46 -3.96 17.97
N LEU A 51 -19.98 -3.45 16.83
CA LEU A 51 -20.75 -3.33 15.59
C LEU A 51 -20.17 -4.26 14.51
N LEU A 52 -20.99 -5.11 13.94
CA LEU A 52 -20.61 -5.97 12.82
C LEU A 52 -20.84 -5.27 11.49
N ILE A 53 -19.78 -5.19 10.67
CA ILE A 53 -19.80 -4.71 9.29
C ILE A 53 -19.15 -5.74 8.36
N GLY A 54 -19.48 -5.68 7.07
CA GLY A 54 -18.83 -6.52 6.04
C GLY A 54 -17.64 -5.82 5.38
N GLU A 55 -16.87 -6.59 4.61
CA GLU A 55 -15.67 -6.11 3.89
C GLU A 55 -15.97 -4.93 2.97
N ARG A 56 -17.08 -4.98 2.20
CA ARG A 56 -17.48 -3.87 1.33
C ARG A 56 -17.66 -2.55 2.09
N THR A 57 -18.23 -2.60 3.30
CA THR A 57 -18.39 -1.40 4.13
C THR A 57 -17.04 -0.91 4.64
N ALA A 58 -16.16 -1.82 5.03
CA ALA A 58 -14.79 -1.48 5.42
C ALA A 58 -14.00 -0.83 4.27
N GLU A 59 -14.13 -1.35 3.05
CA GLU A 59 -13.51 -0.77 1.86
C GLU A 59 -14.05 0.64 1.57
N GLN A 60 -15.37 0.87 1.73
CA GLN A 60 -15.94 2.21 1.59
C GLN A 60 -15.38 3.20 2.63
N ILE A 61 -15.23 2.76 3.88
CA ILE A 61 -14.60 3.56 4.94
C ILE A 61 -13.13 3.85 4.58
N LYS A 62 -12.38 2.84 4.14
CA LYS A 62 -10.98 2.94 3.68
C LYS A 62 -10.83 3.98 2.58
N LEU A 63 -11.68 3.93 1.56
CA LEU A 63 -11.64 4.85 0.43
C LEU A 63 -12.07 6.28 0.82
N ALA A 64 -13.00 6.43 1.77
CA ALA A 64 -13.52 7.73 2.16
C ALA A 64 -12.59 8.49 3.13
N ILE A 65 -12.08 7.81 4.16
CA ILE A 65 -11.35 8.44 5.27
C ILE A 65 -10.08 7.68 5.71
N GLY A 66 -9.73 6.57 5.05
CA GLY A 66 -8.50 5.83 5.32
C GLY A 66 -7.26 6.65 5.00
N ASN A 67 -6.31 6.68 5.94
CA ASN A 67 -5.07 7.43 5.81
C ASN A 67 -3.94 6.73 6.58
N ALA A 68 -2.71 6.88 6.07
CA ALA A 68 -1.49 6.44 6.74
C ALA A 68 -0.83 7.58 7.54
N TYR A 69 -1.15 8.84 7.22
CA TYR A 69 -0.66 10.03 7.90
C TYR A 69 -1.81 11.03 8.12
N PRO A 70 -1.82 11.81 9.23
CA PRO A 70 -2.86 12.79 9.50
C PRO A 70 -3.21 13.68 8.31
N PHE A 71 -4.52 13.88 8.11
CA PHE A 71 -5.05 14.95 7.26
C PHE A 71 -4.87 16.31 7.96
N GLU A 72 -4.94 17.39 7.19
CA GLU A 72 -5.00 18.75 7.75
C GLU A 72 -6.29 18.97 8.55
N GLU A 73 -7.40 18.40 8.09
CA GLU A 73 -8.69 18.41 8.76
C GLU A 73 -9.17 16.98 9.00
N GLU A 74 -9.65 16.71 10.21
CA GLU A 74 -10.25 15.42 10.55
C GLU A 74 -11.51 15.17 9.71
N LYS A 75 -11.63 13.96 9.16
CA LYS A 75 -12.80 13.53 8.40
C LYS A 75 -13.62 12.52 9.19
N THR A 76 -14.93 12.55 9.05
CA THR A 76 -15.83 11.55 9.66
C THR A 76 -16.56 10.73 8.60
N TYR A 77 -17.06 9.57 8.99
CA TYR A 77 -17.85 8.68 8.15
C TYR A 77 -18.94 7.98 8.96
N GLU A 78 -20.18 7.98 8.45
CA GLU A 78 -21.32 7.28 9.05
C GLU A 78 -21.30 5.79 8.69
N VAL A 79 -21.17 4.92 9.68
CA VAL A 79 -21.10 3.46 9.51
C VAL A 79 -22.39 2.82 9.96
N LYS A 80 -23.01 2.05 9.07
CA LYS A 80 -24.20 1.23 9.35
C LYS A 80 -23.81 -0.24 9.47
N GLY A 81 -24.24 -0.87 10.54
CA GLY A 81 -23.96 -2.28 10.79
C GLY A 81 -24.98 -2.92 11.71
N ARG A 82 -24.68 -4.15 12.16
CA ARG A 82 -25.51 -4.88 13.13
C ARG A 82 -24.87 -4.78 14.51
N ASP A 83 -25.60 -4.22 15.47
CA ASP A 83 -25.17 -4.21 16.86
C ASP A 83 -25.11 -5.66 17.38
N LEU A 84 -23.96 -6.06 17.93
CA LEU A 84 -23.72 -7.41 18.43
C LEU A 84 -24.34 -7.67 19.80
N ILE A 85 -24.68 -6.61 20.55
CA ILE A 85 -25.33 -6.68 21.85
C ILE A 85 -26.85 -6.76 21.65
N ALA A 86 -27.42 -5.81 20.91
CA ALA A 86 -28.86 -5.72 20.69
C ALA A 86 -29.37 -6.61 19.54
N GLY A 87 -28.49 -7.03 18.63
CA GLY A 87 -28.83 -7.80 17.45
C GLY A 87 -29.51 -7.02 16.32
N ALA A 88 -29.72 -5.70 16.49
CA ALA A 88 -30.48 -4.82 15.59
C ALA A 88 -29.56 -3.90 14.75
N PRO A 89 -30.05 -3.28 13.66
CA PRO A 89 -29.31 -2.27 12.92
C PRO A 89 -28.93 -1.08 13.81
N LYS A 90 -27.68 -0.64 13.70
CA LYS A 90 -27.14 0.53 14.41
C LYS A 90 -26.25 1.34 13.49
N THR A 91 -26.26 2.65 13.74
CA THR A 91 -25.44 3.63 13.03
C THR A 91 -24.48 4.25 14.04
N ILE A 92 -23.21 4.37 13.67
CA ILE A 92 -22.18 5.07 14.43
C ILE A 92 -21.46 6.06 13.52
N GLU A 93 -20.79 7.04 14.11
CA GLU A 93 -19.82 7.88 13.41
C GLU A 93 -18.41 7.46 13.84
N VAL A 94 -17.50 7.37 12.87
CA VAL A 94 -16.07 7.15 13.10
C VAL A 94 -15.27 8.23 12.40
N ASN A 95 -14.09 8.54 12.93
CA ASN A 95 -13.22 9.56 12.35
C ASN A 95 -11.95 8.99 11.70
N SER A 96 -11.24 9.84 10.95
CA SER A 96 -10.03 9.46 10.21
C SER A 96 -8.86 9.03 11.11
N GLU A 97 -8.81 9.48 12.37
CA GLU A 97 -7.77 9.06 13.31
C GLU A 97 -7.97 7.62 13.76
N GLU A 98 -9.22 7.27 14.08
CA GLU A 98 -9.60 5.91 14.43
C GLU A 98 -9.29 4.90 13.32
N ILE A 99 -9.54 5.29 12.07
CA ILE A 99 -9.23 4.45 10.91
C ILE A 99 -7.72 4.38 10.70
N ARG A 100 -6.97 5.46 10.90
CA ARG A 100 -5.50 5.43 10.87
C ARG A 100 -4.93 4.47 11.93
N ASP A 101 -5.45 4.52 13.15
CA ASP A 101 -5.07 3.60 14.23
C ASP A 101 -5.39 2.14 13.88
N ALA A 102 -6.54 1.90 13.26
CA ALA A 102 -6.91 0.56 12.77
C ALA A 102 -5.91 0.04 11.73
N LEU A 103 -5.38 0.92 10.88
CA LEU A 103 -4.48 0.58 9.78
C LEU A 103 -3.00 0.52 10.18
N ALA A 104 -2.64 0.87 11.43
CA ALA A 104 -1.25 1.00 11.88
C ALA A 104 -0.42 -0.27 11.65
N ASP A 105 -0.94 -1.44 12.05
CA ASP A 105 -0.24 -2.72 11.93
C ASP A 105 0.04 -3.12 10.46
N PRO A 106 -0.96 -3.19 9.55
CA PRO A 106 -0.69 -3.57 8.17
C PRO A 106 0.16 -2.53 7.42
N VAL A 107 0.04 -1.24 7.73
CA VAL A 107 0.90 -0.20 7.16
C VAL A 107 2.34 -0.33 7.64
N SER A 108 2.56 -0.62 8.93
CA SER A 108 3.91 -0.87 9.48
C SER A 108 4.58 -2.05 8.78
N ALA A 109 3.84 -3.15 8.55
CA ALA A 109 4.37 -4.32 7.86
C ALA A 109 4.86 -4.01 6.43
N ILE A 110 4.18 -3.12 5.72
CA ILE A 110 4.62 -2.64 4.40
C ILE A 110 5.91 -1.82 4.53
N ILE A 111 5.96 -0.89 5.47
CA ILE A 111 7.15 -0.04 5.72
C ILE A 111 8.36 -0.89 6.09
N ASP A 112 8.19 -1.89 6.95
CA ASP A 112 9.26 -2.80 7.36
C ASP A 112 9.75 -3.65 6.19
N THR A 113 8.86 -4.00 5.26
CA THR A 113 9.23 -4.69 4.01
C THR A 113 10.09 -3.80 3.11
N ILE A 114 9.73 -2.51 2.97
CA ILE A 114 10.51 -1.51 2.23
C ILE A 114 11.90 -1.34 2.86
N LYS A 115 11.96 -1.16 4.20
CA LYS A 115 13.24 -1.03 4.93
C LYS A 115 14.13 -2.26 4.76
N THR A 116 13.54 -3.46 4.88
CA THR A 116 14.27 -4.70 4.63
C THR A 116 14.87 -4.73 3.21
N ALA A 117 14.12 -4.27 2.21
CA ALA A 117 14.62 -4.24 0.83
C ALA A 117 15.78 -3.26 0.68
N LEU A 118 15.70 -2.07 1.28
CA LEU A 118 16.79 -1.09 1.28
C LEU A 118 18.05 -1.66 1.95
N GLU A 119 17.92 -2.31 3.11
CA GLU A 119 19.03 -2.95 3.84
C GLU A 119 19.70 -4.08 3.06
N ARG A 120 18.94 -4.78 2.20
CA ARG A 120 19.43 -5.89 1.37
C ARG A 120 19.93 -5.44 0.00
N THR A 121 19.75 -4.17 -0.35
CA THR A 121 20.19 -3.62 -1.62
C THR A 121 21.71 -3.39 -1.60
N PRO A 122 22.46 -3.83 -2.63
CA PRO A 122 23.89 -3.54 -2.73
C PRO A 122 24.18 -2.04 -2.63
N PRO A 123 25.27 -1.62 -1.95
CA PRO A 123 25.57 -0.20 -1.71
C PRO A 123 25.60 0.66 -2.98
N GLU A 124 26.10 0.09 -4.09
CA GLU A 124 26.18 0.78 -5.37
C GLU A 124 24.81 1.14 -5.96
N LEU A 125 23.77 0.34 -5.70
CA LEU A 125 22.40 0.63 -6.14
C LEU A 125 21.61 1.41 -5.09
N ALA A 126 21.97 1.27 -3.80
CA ALA A 126 21.36 2.04 -2.74
C ALA A 126 21.60 3.55 -2.94
N ALA A 127 22.79 3.95 -3.41
CA ALA A 127 23.08 5.34 -3.77
C ALA A 127 22.14 5.87 -4.87
N ASP A 128 21.88 5.07 -5.92
CA ASP A 128 20.94 5.46 -6.97
C ASP A 128 19.51 5.62 -6.42
N ILE A 129 19.08 4.76 -5.49
CA ILE A 129 17.75 4.85 -4.86
C ILE A 129 17.63 6.10 -3.96
N VAL A 130 18.73 6.56 -3.36
CA VAL A 130 18.73 7.83 -2.62
C VAL A 130 18.38 9.01 -3.54
N ASP A 131 18.91 9.01 -4.75
CA ASP A 131 18.65 10.07 -5.74
C ASP A 131 17.31 9.91 -6.46
N ASN A 132 16.96 8.68 -6.86
CA ASN A 132 15.76 8.37 -7.64
C ASN A 132 14.49 8.25 -6.77
N GLY A 133 14.65 7.88 -5.51
CA GLY A 133 13.54 7.60 -4.60
C GLY A 133 12.83 6.27 -4.84
N ILE A 134 11.63 6.17 -4.26
CA ILE A 134 10.75 5.00 -4.30
C ILE A 134 9.51 5.34 -5.13
N ILE A 135 9.18 4.46 -6.09
CA ILE A 135 7.92 4.57 -6.85
C ILE A 135 6.87 3.63 -6.26
N LEU A 136 5.71 4.17 -5.89
CA LEU A 136 4.55 3.40 -5.44
C LEU A 136 3.61 3.09 -6.61
N ALA A 137 3.12 1.85 -6.68
CA ALA A 137 2.12 1.40 -7.64
C ALA A 137 1.07 0.52 -6.95
N GLY A 138 0.01 0.17 -7.69
CA GLY A 138 -1.07 -0.68 -7.21
C GLY A 138 -2.18 0.10 -6.50
N GLY A 139 -3.38 -0.47 -6.43
CA GLY A 139 -4.54 0.21 -5.85
C GLY A 139 -4.42 0.50 -4.35
N GLY A 140 -3.71 -0.35 -3.62
CA GLY A 140 -3.45 -0.15 -2.19
C GLY A 140 -2.49 1.01 -1.91
N SER A 141 -1.71 1.47 -2.89
CA SER A 141 -0.84 2.63 -2.72
C SER A 141 -1.60 3.96 -2.68
N LEU A 142 -2.89 3.94 -3.00
CA LEU A 142 -3.78 5.12 -2.98
C LEU A 142 -4.32 5.43 -1.57
N LEU A 143 -3.93 4.66 -0.56
CA LEU A 143 -4.22 5.01 0.83
C LEU A 143 -3.64 6.40 1.11
N ALA A 144 -4.48 7.31 1.61
CA ALA A 144 -4.09 8.72 1.71
C ALA A 144 -2.83 8.92 2.55
N ASN A 145 -1.92 9.73 2.04
CA ASN A 145 -0.65 10.11 2.68
C ASN A 145 0.30 8.93 3.00
N LEU A 146 0.16 7.79 2.31
CA LEU A 146 1.08 6.66 2.47
C LEU A 146 2.50 7.00 2.01
N ASP A 147 2.62 7.74 0.91
CA ASP A 147 3.88 8.28 0.40
C ASP A 147 4.57 9.19 1.42
N ILE A 148 3.81 10.06 2.10
CA ILE A 148 4.33 10.94 3.16
C ILE A 148 4.88 10.11 4.32
N LEU A 149 4.13 9.11 4.79
CA LEU A 149 4.58 8.25 5.86
C LEU A 149 5.83 7.45 5.47
N ILE A 150 5.87 6.87 4.26
CA ILE A 150 7.03 6.11 3.77
C ILE A 150 8.25 7.04 3.68
N LYS A 151 8.08 8.27 3.15
CA LYS A 151 9.14 9.28 3.09
C LYS A 151 9.67 9.61 4.48
N GLU A 152 8.79 9.83 5.46
CA GLU A 152 9.20 10.07 6.86
C GLU A 152 9.99 8.89 7.43
N LYS A 153 9.52 7.65 7.21
CA LYS A 153 10.12 6.46 7.81
C LYS A 153 11.39 5.96 7.12
N THR A 154 11.61 6.30 5.85
CA THR A 154 12.77 5.88 5.06
C THR A 154 13.78 6.99 4.84
N GLY A 155 13.36 8.26 4.93
CA GLY A 155 14.19 9.42 4.57
C GLY A 155 14.37 9.61 3.06
N LEU A 156 13.71 8.81 2.23
CA LEU A 156 13.86 8.82 0.78
C LEU A 156 12.71 9.56 0.10
N PRO A 157 12.93 10.19 -1.07
CA PRO A 157 11.84 10.66 -1.91
C PRO A 157 10.90 9.51 -2.26
N VAL A 158 9.59 9.77 -2.22
CA VAL A 158 8.56 8.80 -2.59
C VAL A 158 7.60 9.48 -3.56
N ALA A 159 7.25 8.78 -4.63
CA ALA A 159 6.28 9.26 -5.62
C ALA A 159 5.32 8.13 -5.99
N LEU A 160 4.05 8.48 -6.25
CA LEU A 160 3.13 7.56 -6.89
C LEU A 160 3.42 7.51 -8.38
N ALA A 161 3.27 6.32 -8.97
CA ALA A 161 3.22 6.18 -10.42
C ALA A 161 2.07 6.99 -11.01
N GLU A 162 2.20 7.39 -12.28
CA GLU A 162 1.19 8.23 -12.96
C GLU A 162 -0.21 7.61 -12.98
N ASP A 163 -0.29 6.29 -13.15
CA ASP A 163 -1.54 5.52 -13.10
C ASP A 163 -1.33 4.20 -12.33
N PRO A 164 -1.35 4.24 -10.98
CA PRO A 164 -0.98 3.11 -10.12
C PRO A 164 -1.86 1.88 -10.36
N LEU A 165 -3.13 2.07 -10.75
CA LEU A 165 -4.10 0.99 -10.95
C LEU A 165 -3.83 0.20 -12.23
N THR A 166 -3.26 0.83 -13.27
CA THR A 166 -3.02 0.18 -14.56
C THR A 166 -1.55 -0.05 -14.86
N CYS A 167 -0.63 0.34 -13.96
CA CYS A 167 0.81 0.15 -14.09
C CYS A 167 1.21 -1.25 -14.58
N VAL A 168 0.70 -2.30 -13.92
CA VAL A 168 1.03 -3.69 -14.25
C VAL A 168 0.60 -4.04 -15.67
N VAL A 169 -0.67 -3.84 -16.02
CA VAL A 169 -1.20 -4.21 -17.34
C VAL A 169 -0.55 -3.39 -18.46
N ARG A 170 -0.26 -2.11 -18.23
CA ARG A 170 0.45 -1.25 -19.19
C ARG A 170 1.90 -1.71 -19.37
N GLY A 171 2.60 -2.07 -18.30
CA GLY A 171 3.95 -2.62 -18.36
C GLY A 171 3.99 -3.94 -19.15
N SER A 172 3.05 -4.85 -18.88
CA SER A 172 2.88 -6.09 -19.64
C SER A 172 2.58 -5.84 -21.12
N GLY A 173 1.72 -4.87 -21.43
CA GLY A 173 1.43 -4.49 -22.82
C GLY A 173 2.66 -3.94 -23.55
N LYS A 174 3.45 -3.08 -22.89
CA LYS A 174 4.68 -2.50 -23.45
C LYS A 174 5.73 -3.56 -23.77
N VAL A 175 5.98 -4.51 -22.86
CA VAL A 175 7.00 -5.54 -23.10
C VAL A 175 6.60 -6.47 -24.25
N LEU A 176 5.30 -6.75 -24.42
CA LEU A 176 4.82 -7.57 -25.55
C LEU A 176 4.95 -6.86 -26.91
N GLN A 177 5.13 -5.54 -26.93
CA GLN A 177 5.36 -4.76 -28.14
C GLN A 177 6.85 -4.62 -28.50
N ASP A 178 7.75 -5.03 -27.60
CA ASP A 178 9.20 -4.95 -27.78
C ASP A 178 9.83 -6.33 -27.52
N MET A 179 10.05 -7.09 -28.60
CA MET A 179 10.58 -8.45 -28.51
C MET A 179 12.00 -8.53 -27.96
N ASP A 180 12.80 -7.47 -28.12
CA ASP A 180 14.17 -7.45 -27.60
C ASP A 180 14.16 -7.19 -26.10
N LEU A 181 13.35 -6.24 -25.63
CA LEU A 181 13.09 -6.05 -24.21
C LEU A 181 12.49 -7.31 -23.58
N LEU A 182 11.52 -7.95 -24.23
CA LEU A 182 10.91 -9.19 -23.75
C LEU A 182 11.96 -10.28 -23.57
N ARG A 183 12.85 -10.49 -24.55
CA ARG A 183 13.96 -11.45 -24.41
C ARG A 183 14.89 -11.07 -23.26
N GLN A 184 15.18 -9.79 -23.10
CA GLN A 184 16.06 -9.32 -22.04
C GLN A 184 15.50 -9.60 -20.63
N VAL A 185 14.19 -9.43 -20.43
CA VAL A 185 13.58 -9.57 -19.09
C VAL A 185 13.02 -10.96 -18.79
N THR A 186 12.84 -11.83 -19.79
CA THR A 186 12.29 -13.19 -19.61
C THR A 186 13.35 -14.28 -19.41
N ILE A 187 14.61 -14.00 -19.75
CA ILE A 187 15.72 -14.92 -19.51
C ILE A 187 16.22 -14.67 -18.09
N MET A 188 15.59 -15.36 -17.12
CA MET A 188 16.15 -15.62 -15.79
C MET A 188 16.74 -17.03 -15.74
#